data_AF-A0A969T0U8-F1
#
_entry.id   AF-A0A969T0U8-F1
#
_cell.length_a   1.000
_cell.length_b   1.000
_cell.length_c   1.000
_cell.angle_alpha   90.00
_cell.angle_beta   90.00
_cell.angle_gamma   90.00
#
_symmetry.space_group_name_H-M   'P 1'
#
loop_
_entity.id
_entity.type
_entity.pdbx_description
1 polymer ?
#
loop_
_entity_poly.entity_id
_entity_poly.type
_entity_poly.pdbx_seq_one_letter_code
_entity_poly.pdbx_strand_id
1 'polypeptide(L)'
;MRLFKPLKRQTTRNFLLLICVTLGVIFLAARLWLDPSVYHLPSIDASVPLSVYPDSITTTNLKIRKNVVALTSAEKTKFLKALKTLKQTVPKNHTLSIYDQFVLRHVLTMGFRRSLGATGAAQGNPAHSYPAFLPWHRQFLREFEAELQKIDPTVTIPYWDWTDPNALDVILQDDFLGPRGAGETIEILGKQYTGGNVDSGFFADWELNENIHFDPITMTSLGATLRRFVALPPCPYPIPATDVDQLMQF
;
A
#
# COMPACT_ATOMS: atom_id res chain seq x y z
N MET A 1 53.18 62.98 -39.28
CA MET A 1 53.47 61.95 -38.26
C MET A 1 52.34 61.97 -37.22
N ARG A 2 51.33 61.10 -37.32
CA ARG A 2 50.22 61.00 -36.33
C ARG A 2 50.54 59.86 -35.35
N LEU A 3 50.78 60.21 -34.09
CA LEU A 3 51.01 59.27 -32.99
C LEU A 3 49.71 58.51 -32.65
N PHE A 4 49.75 57.18 -32.73
CA PHE A 4 48.72 56.31 -32.17
C PHE A 4 48.66 56.50 -30.64
N LYS A 5 47.49 56.87 -30.10
CA LYS A 5 47.25 56.84 -28.65
C LYS A 5 47.13 55.37 -28.21
N PRO A 6 47.81 54.93 -27.13
CA PRO A 6 47.69 53.56 -26.65
C PRO A 6 46.27 53.35 -26.12
N LEU A 7 45.57 52.34 -26.63
CA LEU A 7 44.34 51.85 -26.03
C LEU A 7 44.68 51.46 -24.58
N LYS A 8 44.19 52.25 -23.62
CA LYS A 8 44.59 52.20 -22.20
C LYS A 8 44.46 50.76 -21.67
N ARG A 9 45.54 50.22 -21.11
CA ARG A 9 45.67 48.94 -20.38
C ARG A 9 44.46 48.58 -19.46
N GLN A 10 43.72 49.58 -19.00
CA GLN A 10 42.50 49.46 -18.20
C GLN A 10 41.30 48.89 -18.97
N THR A 11 41.10 49.20 -20.25
CA THR A 11 40.02 48.61 -21.07
C THR A 11 40.27 47.13 -21.34
N THR A 12 41.52 46.72 -21.60
CA THR A 12 41.89 45.31 -21.76
C THR A 12 41.70 44.52 -20.46
N ARG A 13 42.08 45.10 -19.31
CA ARG A 13 41.86 44.48 -18.00
C ARG A 13 40.37 44.26 -17.69
N ASN A 14 39.54 45.26 -17.97
CA ASN A 14 38.08 45.15 -17.76
C ASN A 14 37.45 44.12 -18.69
N PHE A 15 37.90 44.05 -19.95
CA PHE A 15 37.45 43.04 -20.91
C PHE A 15 37.79 41.61 -20.46
N LEU A 16 39.03 41.38 -20.01
CA LEU A 16 39.45 40.09 -19.47
C LEU A 16 38.67 39.72 -18.20
N LEU A 17 38.40 40.70 -17.32
CA LEU A 17 37.60 40.47 -16.11
C LEU A 17 36.17 40.04 -16.46
N LEU A 18 35.55 40.68 -17.45
CA LEU A 18 34.20 40.35 -17.91
C LEU A 18 34.15 38.93 -18.49
N ILE A 19 35.15 38.53 -19.28
CA ILE A 19 35.27 37.17 -19.79
C ILE A 19 35.38 36.18 -18.63
N CYS A 20 36.27 36.43 -17.66
CA CYS A 20 36.44 35.55 -16.50
C CYS A 20 35.16 35.40 -15.68
N VAL A 21 34.42 36.48 -15.45
CA VAL A 21 33.12 36.43 -14.75
C VAL A 21 32.11 35.62 -15.56
N THR A 22 32.03 35.85 -16.87
CA THR A 22 31.07 35.14 -17.75
C THR A 22 31.37 33.64 -17.79
N LEU A 23 32.63 33.26 -17.95
CA LEU A 23 33.06 31.86 -17.91
C LEU A 23 32.81 31.23 -16.54
N GLY A 24 33.03 31.98 -15.44
CA GLY A 24 32.72 31.53 -14.08
C GLY A 24 31.23 31.26 -13.87
N VAL A 25 30.36 32.13 -14.39
CA VAL A 25 28.89 31.94 -14.34
C VAL A 25 28.46 30.74 -15.18
N ILE A 26 28.99 30.59 -16.40
CA ILE A 26 28.71 29.42 -17.26
C ILE A 26 29.16 28.13 -16.57
N PHE A 27 30.36 28.13 -15.98
CA PHE A 27 30.88 26.96 -15.26
C PHE A 27 30.00 26.60 -14.05
N LEU A 28 29.57 27.59 -13.27
CA LEU A 28 28.69 27.35 -12.12
C LEU A 28 27.31 26.83 -12.56
N ALA A 29 26.73 27.42 -13.61
CA ALA A 29 25.46 26.97 -14.18
C ALA A 29 25.57 25.55 -14.75
N ALA A 30 26.63 25.25 -15.49
CA ALA A 30 26.89 23.91 -16.01
C ALA A 30 27.10 22.90 -14.88
N ARG A 31 27.81 23.28 -13.81
CA ARG A 31 28.00 22.41 -12.64
C ARG A 31 26.68 22.10 -11.95
N LEU A 32 25.80 23.09 -11.80
CA LEU A 32 24.46 22.90 -11.22
C LEU A 32 23.53 22.08 -12.12
N TRP A 33 23.67 22.20 -13.44
CA TRP A 33 22.85 21.48 -14.42
C TRP A 33 23.34 20.05 -14.70
N LEU A 34 24.61 19.76 -14.38
CA LEU A 34 25.23 18.45 -14.50
C LEU A 34 25.37 17.75 -13.14
N ASP A 35 24.85 18.34 -12.05
CA ASP A 35 24.90 17.74 -10.72
C ASP A 35 23.86 16.62 -10.62
N PRO A 36 24.27 15.35 -10.52
CA PRO A 36 23.33 14.23 -10.45
C PRO A 36 22.51 14.20 -9.15
N SER A 37 22.86 15.01 -8.15
CA SER A 37 22.08 15.16 -6.92
C SER A 37 20.92 16.16 -7.05
N VAL A 38 20.90 16.95 -8.13
CA VAL A 38 19.84 17.92 -8.42
C VAL A 38 18.84 17.29 -9.37
N TYR A 39 17.58 17.21 -8.95
CA TYR A 39 16.51 16.76 -9.83
C TYR A 39 16.26 17.80 -10.92
N HIS A 40 16.33 17.36 -12.18
CA HIS A 40 15.92 18.16 -13.34
C HIS A 40 14.64 17.58 -13.91
N LEU A 41 13.65 18.44 -14.15
CA LEU A 41 12.46 18.06 -14.89
C LEU A 41 12.87 17.55 -16.28
N PRO A 42 12.30 16.44 -16.78
CA PRO A 42 12.55 15.99 -18.13
C PRO A 42 12.15 17.08 -19.14
N SER A 43 12.81 17.11 -20.30
CA SER A 43 12.40 18.03 -21.37
C SER A 43 10.95 17.78 -21.77
N ILE A 44 10.26 18.80 -22.26
CA ILE A 44 8.88 18.67 -22.75
C ILE A 44 8.78 17.66 -23.90
N ASP A 45 9.89 17.49 -24.63
CA ASP A 45 10.05 16.57 -25.75
C ASP A 45 10.66 15.22 -25.33
N ALA A 46 10.89 14.98 -24.04
CA ALA A 46 11.43 13.72 -23.56
C ALA A 46 10.50 12.57 -23.96
N SER A 47 11.08 11.48 -24.44
CA SER A 47 10.32 10.27 -24.74
C SER A 47 9.62 9.80 -23.47
N VAL A 48 8.28 9.85 -23.48
CA VAL A 48 7.48 9.28 -22.41
C VAL A 48 7.69 7.76 -22.47
N PRO A 49 8.07 7.09 -21.37
CA PRO A 49 8.14 5.64 -21.36
C PRO A 49 6.79 5.09 -21.81
N LEU A 50 6.82 4.03 -22.63
CA LEU A 50 5.61 3.36 -23.06
C LEU A 50 4.74 3.07 -21.84
N SER A 51 3.45 3.39 -21.94
CA SER A 51 2.49 3.06 -20.89
C SER A 51 2.68 1.59 -20.52
N VAL A 52 2.96 1.33 -19.25
CA VAL A 52 3.05 -0.03 -18.71
C VAL A 52 1.70 -0.75 -18.86
N TYR A 53 0.62 0.01 -19.07
CA TYR A 53 -0.71 -0.50 -19.36
C TYR A 53 -0.99 -0.51 -20.88
N PRO A 54 -1.38 -1.66 -21.45
CA PRO A 54 -1.46 -1.86 -22.90
C PRO A 54 -2.61 -1.10 -23.58
N ASP A 55 -3.61 -0.63 -22.82
CA ASP A 55 -4.82 -0.02 -23.39
C ASP A 55 -4.93 1.48 -23.09
N SER A 56 -5.35 2.26 -24.08
CA SER A 56 -5.74 3.66 -23.87
C SER A 56 -6.96 3.73 -22.94
N ILE A 57 -6.88 4.54 -21.87
CA ILE A 57 -7.99 4.73 -20.94
C ILE A 57 -9.09 5.54 -21.63
N THR A 58 -10.27 4.95 -21.79
CA THR A 58 -11.51 5.59 -22.20
C THR A 58 -12.48 5.62 -21.03
N THR A 59 -13.46 6.53 -21.06
CA THR A 59 -14.53 6.54 -20.04
C THR A 59 -15.32 5.23 -19.98
N THR A 60 -15.34 4.46 -21.08
CA THR A 60 -16.04 3.18 -21.20
C THR A 60 -15.27 2.00 -20.62
N ASN A 61 -13.93 2.06 -20.51
CA ASN A 61 -13.11 1.00 -19.93
C ASN A 61 -12.56 1.34 -18.54
N LEU A 62 -12.76 2.56 -18.06
CA LEU A 62 -12.36 2.99 -16.73
C LEU A 62 -13.13 2.23 -15.64
N LYS A 63 -12.38 1.56 -14.76
CA LYS A 63 -12.94 0.86 -13.59
C LYS A 63 -12.93 1.79 -12.39
N ILE A 64 -14.09 1.97 -11.76
CA ILE A 64 -14.27 2.86 -10.60
C ILE A 64 -14.39 2.02 -9.33
N ARG A 65 -13.52 2.28 -8.35
CA ARG A 65 -13.69 1.77 -6.98
C ARG A 65 -14.67 2.67 -6.24
N LYS A 66 -15.82 2.13 -5.86
CA LYS A 66 -16.88 2.89 -5.16
C LYS A 66 -16.71 2.79 -3.64
N ASN A 67 -17.21 3.79 -2.92
CA ASN A 67 -17.40 3.66 -1.48
C ASN A 67 -18.44 2.57 -1.22
N VAL A 68 -18.24 1.75 -0.18
CA VAL A 68 -19.15 0.68 0.23
C VAL A 68 -20.58 1.17 0.47
N VAL A 69 -20.75 2.39 0.98
CA VAL A 69 -22.06 3.01 1.23
C VAL A 69 -22.84 3.33 -0.04
N ALA A 70 -22.13 3.44 -1.19
CA ALA A 70 -22.72 3.74 -2.49
C ALA A 70 -22.95 2.49 -3.35
N LEU A 71 -22.62 1.29 -2.84
CA LEU A 71 -22.85 0.05 -3.56
C LEU A 71 -24.34 -0.31 -3.56
N THR A 72 -24.84 -0.67 -4.73
CA THR A 72 -26.14 -1.32 -4.86
C THR A 72 -26.08 -2.77 -4.36
N SER A 73 -27.22 -3.35 -4.00
CA SER A 73 -27.30 -4.77 -3.60
C SER A 73 -26.78 -5.72 -4.67
N ALA A 74 -26.97 -5.38 -5.95
CA ALA A 74 -26.44 -6.15 -7.08
C ALA A 74 -24.91 -6.09 -7.15
N GLU A 75 -24.31 -4.93 -6.91
CA GLU A 75 -22.85 -4.77 -6.87
C GLU A 75 -22.24 -5.49 -5.67
N LYS A 76 -22.85 -5.39 -4.48
CA LYS A 76 -22.46 -6.18 -3.30
C LYS A 76 -22.46 -7.67 -3.64
N THR A 77 -23.57 -8.18 -4.20
CA THR A 77 -23.72 -9.60 -4.56
C THR A 77 -22.64 -10.06 -5.54
N LYS A 78 -22.35 -9.29 -6.59
CA LYS A 78 -21.30 -9.62 -7.56
C LYS A 78 -19.91 -9.68 -6.90
N PHE A 79 -19.57 -8.68 -6.10
CA PHE A 79 -18.29 -8.65 -5.39
C PHE A 79 -18.15 -9.84 -4.44
N LEU A 80 -19.15 -10.09 -3.61
CA LEU A 80 -19.16 -11.19 -2.64
C LEU A 80 -19.06 -12.55 -3.35
N LYS A 81 -19.85 -12.77 -4.41
CA LYS A 81 -19.79 -13.98 -5.22
C LYS A 81 -18.39 -14.20 -5.80
N ALA A 82 -17.79 -13.17 -6.42
CA ALA A 82 -16.44 -13.26 -6.95
C ALA A 82 -15.41 -13.58 -5.86
N LEU A 83 -15.54 -12.97 -4.69
CA LEU A 83 -14.66 -13.21 -3.54
C LEU A 83 -14.76 -14.66 -3.03
N LYS A 84 -15.96 -15.20 -2.88
CA LYS A 84 -16.18 -16.60 -2.45
C LYS A 84 -15.66 -17.59 -3.49
N THR A 85 -15.89 -17.31 -4.77
CA THR A 85 -15.31 -18.10 -5.86
C THR A 85 -13.79 -18.09 -5.79
N LEU A 86 -13.15 -16.94 -5.51
CA LEU A 86 -11.70 -16.85 -5.36
C LEU A 86 -11.17 -17.69 -4.18
N LYS A 87 -11.91 -17.72 -3.07
CA LYS A 87 -11.63 -18.53 -1.88
C LYS A 87 -11.83 -20.03 -2.11
N GLN A 88 -12.70 -20.42 -3.03
CA GLN A 88 -12.95 -21.82 -3.37
C GLN A 88 -12.08 -22.32 -4.52
N THR A 89 -11.47 -21.42 -5.30
CA THR A 89 -10.67 -21.80 -6.47
C THR A 89 -9.26 -22.17 -6.06
N VAL A 90 -8.89 -23.44 -6.20
CA VAL A 90 -7.52 -23.95 -6.02
C VAL A 90 -6.88 -24.15 -7.40
N PRO A 91 -5.79 -23.43 -7.73
CA PRO A 91 -5.10 -23.64 -9.00
C PRO A 91 -4.53 -25.04 -9.12
N LYS A 92 -4.37 -25.52 -10.36
CA LYS A 92 -3.78 -26.83 -10.63
C LYS A 92 -2.43 -26.98 -9.92
N ASN A 93 -2.21 -28.12 -9.27
CA ASN A 93 -0.99 -28.45 -8.51
C ASN A 93 -0.72 -27.54 -7.29
N HIS A 94 -1.72 -26.83 -6.78
CA HIS A 94 -1.62 -26.04 -5.55
C HIS A 94 -2.50 -26.65 -4.46
N THR A 95 -2.16 -26.35 -3.20
CA THR A 95 -2.96 -26.75 -2.02
C THR A 95 -3.75 -25.58 -1.42
N LEU A 96 -3.43 -24.35 -1.82
CA LEU A 96 -4.08 -23.13 -1.36
C LEU A 96 -4.99 -22.55 -2.42
N SER A 97 -6.15 -22.04 -1.99
CA SER A 97 -7.01 -21.24 -2.85
C SER A 97 -6.29 -19.99 -3.34
N ILE A 98 -6.78 -19.38 -4.43
CA ILE A 98 -6.22 -18.11 -4.92
C ILE A 98 -6.29 -17.04 -3.81
N TYR A 99 -7.41 -16.96 -3.09
CA TYR A 99 -7.53 -16.04 -1.94
C TYR A 99 -6.46 -16.30 -0.87
N ASP A 100 -6.28 -17.56 -0.47
CA ASP A 100 -5.32 -17.92 0.58
C ASP A 100 -3.86 -17.67 0.14
N GLN A 101 -3.57 -17.71 -1.16
CA GLN A 101 -2.26 -17.30 -1.69
C GLN A 101 -2.00 -15.79 -1.52
N PHE A 102 -3.02 -14.93 -1.65
CA PHE A 102 -2.87 -13.50 -1.35
C PHE A 102 -2.65 -13.26 0.15
N VAL A 103 -3.36 -13.99 1.01
CA VAL A 103 -3.14 -13.95 2.47
C VAL A 103 -1.71 -14.38 2.80
N LEU A 104 -1.26 -15.53 2.27
CA LEU A 104 0.10 -16.03 2.48
C LEU A 104 1.16 -15.05 1.96
N ARG A 105 0.94 -14.42 0.79
CA ARG A 105 1.86 -13.42 0.25
C ARG A 105 2.03 -12.24 1.22
N HIS A 106 0.94 -11.76 1.81
CA HIS A 106 1.01 -10.71 2.82
C HIS A 106 1.79 -11.18 4.06
N VAL A 107 1.48 -12.36 4.60
CA VAL A 107 2.19 -12.98 5.74
C VAL A 107 3.70 -13.08 5.50
N LEU A 108 4.11 -13.55 4.31
CA LEU A 108 5.52 -13.70 3.96
C LEU A 108 6.21 -12.34 3.85
N THR A 109 5.50 -11.32 3.35
CA THR A 109 6.04 -9.97 3.21
C THR A 109 6.12 -9.25 4.56
N MET A 110 5.37 -9.68 5.57
CA MET A 110 5.54 -9.23 6.96
C MET A 110 6.78 -9.81 7.64
N GLY A 111 7.35 -10.90 7.10
CA GLY A 111 8.55 -11.55 7.64
C GLY A 111 8.31 -12.51 8.81
N PHE A 112 7.07 -12.86 9.14
CA PHE A 112 6.75 -13.69 10.32
C PHE A 112 7.16 -15.17 10.21
N ARG A 113 7.21 -15.74 9.00
CA ARG A 113 7.43 -17.19 8.81
C ARG A 113 8.75 -17.54 8.14
N ARG A 114 9.22 -16.68 7.24
CA ARG A 114 10.40 -16.95 6.42
C ARG A 114 10.94 -15.66 5.85
N SER A 115 12.27 -15.51 5.83
CA SER A 115 12.91 -14.51 4.96
C SER A 115 12.70 -14.94 3.50
N LEU A 116 12.09 -14.09 2.68
CA LEU A 116 11.97 -14.29 1.22
C LEU A 116 13.31 -14.13 0.47
N GLY A 117 14.42 -14.51 1.11
CA GLY A 117 15.78 -14.26 0.62
C GLY A 117 16.20 -12.79 0.72
N ALA A 118 15.42 -11.95 1.41
CA ALA A 118 15.74 -10.55 1.62
C ALA A 118 16.95 -10.42 2.56
N THR A 119 17.91 -9.60 2.18
CA THR A 119 19.15 -9.33 2.90
C THR A 119 19.36 -7.82 3.07
N GLY A 120 20.25 -7.44 4.00
CA GLY A 120 20.59 -6.03 4.25
C GLY A 120 19.41 -5.22 4.79
N ALA A 121 19.33 -3.94 4.42
CA ALA A 121 18.26 -3.02 4.87
C ALA A 121 16.87 -3.31 4.27
N ALA A 122 16.65 -4.47 3.63
CA ALA A 122 15.32 -4.95 3.27
C ALA A 122 14.98 -6.28 3.98
N GLN A 123 15.86 -6.74 4.86
CA GLN A 123 15.64 -7.91 5.70
C GLN A 123 14.56 -7.59 6.74
N GLY A 124 13.50 -8.40 6.76
CA GLY A 124 12.35 -8.21 7.66
C GLY A 124 11.34 -7.21 7.10
N ASN A 125 10.05 -7.52 7.25
CA ASN A 125 8.89 -6.71 6.88
C ASN A 125 9.05 -5.61 5.79
N PRO A 126 9.49 -5.95 4.56
CA PRO A 126 9.80 -4.98 3.51
C PRO A 126 8.59 -4.11 3.08
N ALA A 127 7.36 -4.55 3.32
CA ALA A 127 6.16 -3.80 2.96
C ALA A 127 5.62 -2.91 4.09
N HIS A 128 6.15 -2.92 5.32
CA HIS A 128 5.60 -2.09 6.41
C HIS A 128 6.64 -1.28 7.17
N SER A 129 7.88 -1.76 7.26
CA SER A 129 8.95 -1.07 7.99
C SER A 129 9.87 -0.24 7.09
N TYR A 130 9.49 -0.06 5.81
CA TYR A 130 10.32 0.53 4.75
C TYR A 130 9.46 1.38 3.77
N PRO A 131 10.05 2.22 2.90
CA PRO A 131 9.31 3.12 2.01
C PRO A 131 8.42 2.42 0.97
N ALA A 132 8.49 1.09 0.87
CA ALA A 132 7.69 0.29 -0.05
C ALA A 132 6.24 0.08 0.40
N PHE A 133 5.80 0.56 1.58
CA PHE A 133 4.44 0.36 2.08
C PHE A 133 3.36 0.72 1.06
N LEU A 134 3.34 1.97 0.58
CA LEU A 134 2.33 2.42 -0.38
C LEU A 134 2.41 1.72 -1.75
N PRO A 135 3.58 1.62 -2.42
CA PRO A 135 3.64 0.98 -3.74
C PRO A 135 3.33 -0.52 -3.67
N TRP A 136 3.77 -1.24 -2.63
CA TRP A 136 3.50 -2.67 -2.48
C TRP A 136 2.00 -2.95 -2.32
N HIS A 137 1.32 -2.24 -1.42
CA HIS A 137 -0.12 -2.43 -1.19
C HIS A 137 -0.94 -2.02 -2.42
N ARG A 138 -0.51 -0.99 -3.16
CA ARG A 138 -1.17 -0.60 -4.42
C ARG A 138 -1.11 -1.73 -5.45
N GLN A 139 0.05 -2.34 -5.64
CA GLN A 139 0.21 -3.47 -6.56
C GLN A 139 -0.57 -4.69 -6.08
N PHE A 140 -0.47 -5.02 -4.79
CA PHE A 140 -1.22 -6.12 -4.17
C PHE A 140 -2.73 -6.01 -4.44
N LEU A 141 -3.32 -4.84 -4.19
CA LEU A 141 -4.74 -4.60 -4.46
C LEU A 141 -5.08 -4.66 -5.94
N ARG A 142 -4.19 -4.21 -6.84
CA ARG A 142 -4.44 -4.29 -8.28
C ARG A 142 -4.45 -5.74 -8.77
N GLU A 143 -3.52 -6.56 -8.31
CA GLU A 143 -3.46 -7.98 -8.65
C GLU A 143 -4.64 -8.75 -8.06
N PHE A 144 -5.03 -8.46 -6.82
CA PHE A 144 -6.23 -9.05 -6.22
C PHE A 144 -7.50 -8.69 -6.99
N GLU A 145 -7.65 -7.42 -7.37
CA GLU A 145 -8.76 -6.96 -8.20
C GLU A 145 -8.76 -7.62 -9.60
N ALA A 146 -7.58 -7.82 -10.19
CA ALA A 146 -7.45 -8.50 -11.47
C ALA A 146 -7.93 -9.96 -11.41
N GLU A 147 -7.64 -10.69 -10.33
CA GLU A 147 -8.18 -12.05 -10.15
C GLU A 147 -9.71 -12.06 -9.95
N LEU A 148 -10.27 -11.09 -9.20
CA LEU A 148 -11.72 -10.92 -9.10
C LEU A 148 -12.34 -10.64 -10.48
N GLN A 149 -11.66 -9.83 -11.31
CA GLN A 149 -12.10 -9.47 -12.65
C GLN A 149 -12.06 -10.63 -13.66
N LYS A 150 -11.27 -11.68 -13.41
CA LYS A 150 -11.34 -12.93 -14.19
C LYS A 150 -12.64 -13.70 -13.94
N ILE A 151 -13.28 -13.49 -12.78
CA ILE A 151 -14.55 -14.12 -12.41
C ILE A 151 -15.73 -13.24 -12.86
N ASP A 152 -15.69 -11.94 -12.59
CA ASP A 152 -16.64 -10.95 -13.10
C ASP A 152 -15.90 -9.65 -13.49
N PRO A 153 -15.77 -9.32 -14.78
CA PRO A 153 -15.00 -8.17 -15.25
C PRO A 153 -15.60 -6.82 -14.85
N THR A 154 -16.83 -6.79 -14.29
CA THR A 154 -17.47 -5.59 -13.78
C THR A 154 -17.11 -5.27 -12.33
N VAL A 155 -16.50 -6.22 -11.62
CA VAL A 155 -16.14 -6.06 -10.21
C VAL A 155 -14.90 -5.15 -10.05
N THR A 156 -14.98 -4.27 -9.05
CA THR A 156 -13.85 -3.52 -8.50
C THR A 156 -13.82 -3.71 -6.99
N ILE A 157 -12.66 -3.53 -6.37
CA ILE A 157 -12.56 -3.55 -4.91
C ILE A 157 -13.23 -2.27 -4.39
N PRO A 158 -14.30 -2.35 -3.59
CA PRO A 158 -14.86 -1.17 -2.96
C PRO A 158 -13.93 -0.68 -1.85
N TYR A 159 -13.97 0.61 -1.56
CA TYR A 159 -13.31 1.16 -0.38
C TYR A 159 -14.33 1.48 0.70
N TRP A 160 -13.85 1.52 1.94
CA TRP A 160 -14.61 1.98 3.08
C TRP A 160 -13.94 3.26 3.60
N ASP A 161 -14.69 4.36 3.56
CA ASP A 161 -14.31 5.59 4.24
C ASP A 161 -14.51 5.44 5.74
N TRP A 162 -13.43 5.16 6.47
CA TRP A 162 -13.45 4.98 7.92
C TRP A 162 -13.68 6.29 8.68
N THR A 163 -13.65 7.45 8.00
CA THR A 163 -14.02 8.74 8.60
C THR A 163 -15.53 8.96 8.63
N ASP A 164 -16.29 8.19 7.84
CA ASP A 164 -17.75 8.18 7.86
C ASP A 164 -18.25 7.13 8.86
N PRO A 165 -18.92 7.54 9.96
CA PRO A 165 -19.45 6.60 10.94
C PRO A 165 -20.47 5.63 10.34
N ASN A 166 -21.21 6.04 9.30
CA ASN A 166 -22.21 5.16 8.66
C ASN A 166 -21.56 3.98 7.95
N ALA A 167 -20.30 4.11 7.54
CA ALA A 167 -19.69 3.10 6.71
C ALA A 167 -19.30 1.85 7.52
N LEU A 168 -19.12 1.95 8.84
CA LEU A 168 -19.06 0.80 9.76
C LEU A 168 -20.37 -0.01 9.74
N ASP A 169 -21.50 0.69 9.73
CA ASP A 169 -22.83 0.08 9.75
C ASP A 169 -23.22 -0.49 8.40
N VAL A 170 -22.56 -0.14 7.30
CA VAL A 170 -22.77 -0.75 5.98
C VAL A 170 -21.81 -1.91 5.75
N ILE A 171 -20.54 -1.76 6.14
CA ILE A 171 -19.54 -2.79 5.83
C ILE A 171 -19.75 -4.07 6.63
N LEU A 172 -20.23 -3.96 7.87
CA LEU A 172 -20.44 -5.08 8.80
C LEU A 172 -21.90 -5.53 8.90
N GLN A 173 -22.59 -5.61 7.76
CA GLN A 173 -23.93 -6.15 7.64
C GLN A 173 -23.91 -7.55 7.02
N ASP A 174 -24.99 -8.30 7.24
CA ASP A 174 -25.19 -9.63 6.66
C ASP A 174 -25.10 -9.63 5.12
N ASP A 175 -25.51 -8.53 4.49
CA ASP A 175 -25.48 -8.36 3.02
C ASP A 175 -24.11 -7.94 2.48
N PHE A 176 -23.08 -7.84 3.34
CA PHE A 176 -21.71 -7.53 2.95
C PHE A 176 -20.67 -8.39 3.71
N LEU A 177 -19.84 -7.82 4.61
CA LEU A 177 -18.76 -8.58 5.28
C LEU A 177 -19.22 -9.39 6.51
N GLY A 178 -20.52 -9.42 6.80
CA GLY A 178 -21.10 -10.07 7.99
C GLY A 178 -21.02 -9.20 9.25
N PRO A 179 -21.69 -9.60 10.34
CA PRO A 179 -21.83 -8.81 11.56
C PRO A 179 -20.52 -8.65 12.34
N ARG A 180 -20.55 -7.85 13.41
CA ARG A 180 -19.40 -7.54 14.28
C ARG A 180 -18.84 -8.73 15.08
N GLY A 181 -19.43 -9.92 14.94
CA GLY A 181 -19.19 -11.08 15.80
C GLY A 181 -19.98 -10.98 17.12
N ALA A 182 -20.36 -12.11 17.69
CA ALA A 182 -21.10 -12.15 18.95
C ALA A 182 -20.74 -13.39 19.79
N GLY A 183 -21.15 -13.36 21.07
CA GLY A 183 -21.04 -14.49 21.99
C GLY A 183 -19.79 -14.50 22.87
N GLU A 184 -18.86 -13.56 22.68
CA GLU A 184 -17.62 -13.49 23.44
C GLU A 184 -17.36 -12.10 24.01
N THR A 185 -16.82 -12.06 25.22
CA THR A 185 -16.31 -10.84 25.87
C THR A 185 -14.89 -11.11 26.33
N ILE A 186 -13.96 -10.29 25.86
CA ILE A 186 -12.55 -10.32 26.26
C ILE A 186 -12.19 -9.02 26.96
N GLU A 187 -11.17 -9.06 27.81
CA GLU A 187 -10.63 -7.88 28.47
C GLU A 187 -9.22 -7.59 27.96
N ILE A 188 -8.98 -6.34 27.55
CA ILE A 188 -7.67 -5.85 27.12
C ILE A 188 -7.38 -4.59 27.92
N LEU A 189 -6.32 -4.62 28.74
CA LEU A 189 -5.90 -3.53 29.62
C LEU A 189 -7.07 -2.92 30.43
N GLY A 190 -7.91 -3.76 31.03
CA GLY A 190 -9.05 -3.33 31.85
C GLY A 190 -10.27 -2.82 31.08
N LYS A 191 -10.28 -2.89 29.74
CA LYS A 191 -11.45 -2.57 28.91
C LYS A 191 -12.06 -3.84 28.32
N GLN A 192 -13.39 -3.94 28.38
CA GLN A 192 -14.13 -5.05 27.79
C GLN A 192 -14.40 -4.83 26.30
N TYR A 193 -14.25 -5.90 25.54
CA TYR A 193 -14.49 -5.96 24.10
C TYR A 193 -15.46 -7.10 23.84
N THR A 194 -16.61 -6.78 23.24
CA THR A 194 -17.59 -7.77 22.80
C THR A 194 -17.37 -8.09 21.32
N GLY A 195 -17.45 -9.37 20.99
CA GLY A 195 -17.28 -9.87 19.63
C GLY A 195 -17.48 -11.38 19.61
N GLY A 196 -16.79 -12.07 18.71
CA GLY A 196 -16.82 -13.52 18.62
C GLY A 196 -17.00 -13.99 17.18
N ASN A 197 -17.62 -15.15 17.01
CA ASN A 197 -17.80 -15.75 15.69
C ASN A 197 -18.72 -14.91 14.81
N VAL A 198 -18.41 -14.89 13.50
CA VAL A 198 -19.29 -14.33 12.47
C VAL A 198 -20.19 -15.45 11.96
N ASP A 199 -21.38 -15.59 12.53
CA ASP A 199 -22.27 -16.75 12.29
C ASP A 199 -23.43 -16.48 11.31
N SER A 200 -23.48 -15.28 10.71
CA SER A 200 -24.53 -14.87 9.77
C SER A 200 -23.97 -14.13 8.54
N GLY A 201 -24.84 -13.96 7.55
CA GLY A 201 -24.48 -13.29 6.30
C GLY A 201 -23.56 -14.12 5.41
N PHE A 202 -22.92 -13.45 4.46
CA PHE A 202 -22.13 -14.10 3.41
C PHE A 202 -20.85 -14.80 3.91
N PHE A 203 -20.38 -14.43 5.10
CA PHE A 203 -19.16 -14.94 5.72
C PHE A 203 -19.40 -15.95 6.85
N ALA A 204 -20.65 -16.36 7.09
CA ALA A 204 -21.01 -17.33 8.14
C ALA A 204 -20.27 -18.67 7.99
N ASP A 205 -20.02 -19.09 6.76
CA ASP A 205 -19.31 -20.33 6.41
C ASP A 205 -17.86 -20.08 5.96
N TRP A 206 -17.29 -18.92 6.30
CA TRP A 206 -15.94 -18.57 5.89
C TRP A 206 -14.90 -19.26 6.76
N GLU A 207 -14.26 -20.29 6.19
CA GLU A 207 -13.19 -21.04 6.84
C GLU A 207 -11.81 -20.42 6.57
N LEU A 208 -11.12 -20.02 7.64
CA LEU A 208 -9.75 -19.55 7.63
C LEU A 208 -8.78 -20.73 7.56
N ASN A 209 -7.68 -20.56 6.84
CA ASN A 209 -6.64 -21.59 6.80
C ASN A 209 -5.70 -21.42 8.00
N GLU A 210 -5.79 -22.35 8.95
CA GLU A 210 -5.03 -22.36 10.22
C GLU A 210 -3.51 -22.25 10.07
N ASN A 211 -2.96 -22.75 8.97
CA ASN A 211 -1.52 -22.67 8.72
C ASN A 211 -1.04 -21.25 8.41
N ILE A 212 -1.96 -20.37 8.00
CA ILE A 212 -1.72 -18.96 7.65
C ILE A 212 -2.59 -17.99 8.48
N HIS A 213 -3.36 -18.50 9.43
CA HIS A 213 -4.08 -17.75 10.45
C HIS A 213 -3.52 -18.09 11.83
N PHE A 214 -2.50 -17.34 12.26
CA PHE A 214 -1.70 -17.65 13.43
C PHE A 214 -1.26 -16.38 14.17
N ASP A 215 -0.89 -16.53 15.44
CA ASP A 215 -0.26 -15.49 16.25
C ASP A 215 1.21 -15.31 15.81
N PRO A 216 1.63 -14.13 15.34
CA PRO A 216 3.00 -13.90 14.88
C PRO A 216 4.06 -13.95 15.98
N ILE A 217 3.68 -13.88 17.26
CA ILE A 217 4.60 -13.96 18.40
C ILE A 217 4.82 -15.41 18.80
N THR A 218 3.73 -16.14 19.07
CA THR A 218 3.80 -17.54 19.55
C THR A 218 3.88 -18.57 18.43
N MET A 219 3.58 -18.16 17.19
CA MET A 219 3.51 -19.02 16.00
C MET A 219 2.45 -20.12 16.10
N THR A 220 1.42 -19.91 16.92
CA THR A 220 0.32 -20.87 17.14
C THR A 220 -0.89 -20.55 16.26
N SER A 221 -1.63 -21.59 15.84
CA SER A 221 -2.89 -21.43 15.08
C SER A 221 -3.91 -20.65 15.91
N LEU A 222 -4.60 -19.71 15.27
CA LEU A 222 -5.74 -18.99 15.84
C LEU A 222 -7.09 -19.66 15.48
N GLY A 223 -7.04 -20.85 14.87
CA GLY A 223 -8.20 -21.64 14.46
C GLY A 223 -8.71 -21.31 13.06
N ALA A 224 -9.75 -22.04 12.63
CA ALA A 224 -10.34 -21.88 11.30
C ALA A 224 -11.56 -20.95 11.26
N THR A 225 -12.11 -20.56 12.42
CA THR A 225 -13.34 -19.79 12.49
C THR A 225 -13.08 -18.29 12.34
N LEU A 226 -13.84 -17.63 11.46
CA LEU A 226 -13.81 -16.16 11.37
C LEU A 226 -14.39 -15.54 12.64
N ARG A 227 -13.53 -14.89 13.41
CA ARG A 227 -13.86 -14.15 14.63
C ARG A 227 -13.64 -12.67 14.43
N ARG A 228 -14.51 -11.84 14.98
CA ARG A 228 -14.46 -10.38 14.85
C ARG A 228 -14.72 -9.70 16.19
N PHE A 229 -13.88 -8.72 16.50
CA PHE A 229 -14.02 -7.81 17.62
C PHE A 229 -13.84 -6.40 17.07
N VAL A 230 -14.88 -5.56 17.15
CA VAL A 230 -14.91 -4.25 16.50
C VAL A 230 -14.85 -3.16 17.57
N ALA A 231 -13.63 -2.80 17.96
CA ALA A 231 -13.35 -1.58 18.69
C ALA A 231 -11.84 -1.27 18.60
N LEU A 232 -11.47 -0.02 18.80
CA LEU A 232 -10.07 0.35 18.90
C LEU A 232 -9.48 -0.29 20.17
N PRO A 233 -8.40 -1.08 20.06
CA PRO A 233 -7.72 -1.58 21.24
C PRO A 233 -7.21 -0.41 22.09
N PRO A 234 -7.06 -0.59 23.41
CA PRO A 234 -6.55 0.46 24.26
C PRO A 234 -5.10 0.70 23.88
N CYS A 235 -4.78 1.91 23.44
CA CYS A 235 -3.41 2.37 23.24
C CYS A 235 -3.18 3.54 24.19
N PRO A 236 -2.60 3.31 25.38
CA PRO A 236 -2.32 4.39 26.32
C PRO A 236 -1.46 5.46 25.66
N TYR A 237 -1.84 6.72 25.82
CA TYR A 237 -1.05 7.85 25.38
C TYR A 237 -0.83 8.83 26.54
N PRO A 238 0.42 9.21 26.86
CA PRO A 238 1.66 8.69 26.27
C PRO A 238 1.87 7.19 26.56
N ILE A 239 2.66 6.52 25.73
CA ILE A 239 3.04 5.12 25.95
C ILE A 239 3.81 5.03 27.29
N PRO A 240 3.51 4.06 28.17
CA PRO A 240 4.23 3.92 29.43
C PRO A 240 5.74 3.80 29.23
N ALA A 241 6.53 4.50 30.06
CA ALA A 241 7.99 4.50 29.94
C ALA A 241 8.60 3.09 30.01
N THR A 242 8.02 2.20 30.82
CA THR A 242 8.43 0.80 30.90
C THR A 242 8.34 0.07 29.57
N ASP A 243 7.28 0.33 28.80
CA ASP A 243 7.04 -0.32 27.51
C ASP A 243 7.98 0.24 26.45
N VAL A 244 8.24 1.56 26.50
CA VAL A 244 9.25 2.22 25.67
C VAL A 244 10.63 1.65 25.97
N ASP A 245 11.04 1.60 27.23
CA ASP A 245 12.35 1.10 27.64
C ASP A 245 12.54 -0.36 27.23
N GLN A 246 11.51 -1.20 27.37
CA GLN A 246 11.56 -2.59 26.91
C GLN A 246 11.72 -2.69 25.39
N LEU A 247 11.02 -1.87 24.61
CA LEU A 247 11.11 -1.86 23.14
C LEU A 247 12.40 -1.24 22.61
N MET A 248 13.06 -0.39 23.39
CA MET A 248 14.31 0.30 22.99
C MET A 248 15.58 -0.40 23.49
N GLN A 249 15.46 -1.53 24.20
CA GLN A 249 16.59 -2.35 24.67
C GLN A 249 17.18 -3.29 23.60
N PHE A 250 16.66 -3.26 22.36
CA PHE A 250 17.15 -4.06 21.23
C PHE A 250 18.29 -3.39 20.46
#